data_AF-A0AAW2NAA5-F1
#
_entry.id   AF-A0AAW2NAA5-F1
#
_cell.length_a   1.000
_cell.length_b   1.000
_cell.length_c   1.000
_cell.angle_alpha   90.00
_cell.angle_beta   90.00
_cell.angle_gamma   90.00
#
_symmetry.space_group_name_H-M   'P 1'
#
loop_
_entity.id
_entity.type
_entity.pdbx_description
1 polymer ?
#
loop_
_entity_poly.entity_id
_entity_poly.type
_entity_poly.pdbx_seq_one_letter_code
_entity_poly.pdbx_strand_id
1 'polypeptide(L)'
;MLETAISLKIAFDAYEDVDLTYKTDLSRQPFDGISIDYDWERAKVLVKFLRHFYNLTLRISGALYVTSNLVFYEICEVDLLLRHWLSSNDVELNEMARKIIEKYDKNWGSVEKMNMILYYVVILDPCYKLEFIEFTFDKLYGDTKKSDVMKEQVRDGLYELFNDYKLRYGHTLQGTP
;
A
#
# COMPACT_ATOMS: atom_id res chain seq x y z
N MET A 1 -14.08 3.43 -13.72
CA MET A 1 -13.96 3.06 -15.16
C MET A 1 -14.06 1.54 -15.34
N LEU A 2 -13.13 0.72 -14.83
CA LEU A 2 -13.18 -0.74 -15.01
C LEU A 2 -14.39 -1.41 -14.34
N GLU A 3 -14.75 -0.99 -13.13
CA GLU A 3 -15.97 -1.46 -12.45
C GLU A 3 -17.25 -1.16 -13.25
N THR A 4 -17.30 0.03 -13.86
CA THR A 4 -18.40 0.42 -14.75
C THR A 4 -18.43 -0.46 -16.00
N ALA A 5 -17.28 -0.74 -16.61
CA ALA A 5 -17.20 -1.64 -17.76
C ALA A 5 -17.72 -3.04 -17.43
N ILE A 6 -17.38 -3.58 -16.25
CA ILE A 6 -17.91 -4.88 -15.78
C ILE A 6 -19.44 -4.85 -15.65
N SER A 7 -20.01 -3.76 -15.13
CA SER A 7 -21.48 -3.63 -15.02
C SER A 7 -22.20 -3.62 -16.36
N LEU A 8 -21.48 -3.27 -17.44
CA LEU A 8 -21.99 -3.21 -18.81
C LEU A 8 -21.73 -4.50 -19.60
N LYS A 9 -21.22 -5.57 -18.98
CA LYS A 9 -20.91 -6.84 -19.68
C LYS A 9 -22.05 -7.30 -20.61
N ILE A 10 -23.29 -7.31 -20.11
CA ILE A 10 -24.48 -7.72 -20.89
C ILE A 10 -24.66 -6.86 -22.16
N ALA A 11 -24.35 -5.57 -22.06
CA ALA A 11 -24.42 -4.68 -23.21
C ALA A 11 -23.33 -4.97 -24.24
N PHE A 12 -22.12 -5.34 -23.79
CA PHE A 12 -21.04 -5.78 -24.68
C PHE A 12 -21.37 -7.13 -25.35
N ASP A 13 -21.90 -8.09 -24.60
CA ASP A 13 -22.32 -9.39 -25.11
C ASP A 13 -23.42 -9.21 -26.18
N ALA A 14 -24.44 -8.37 -25.91
CA ALA A 14 -25.49 -8.09 -26.88
C ALA A 14 -25.01 -7.31 -28.11
N TYR A 15 -23.93 -6.52 -27.98
CA TYR A 15 -23.38 -5.76 -29.10
C TYR A 15 -22.76 -6.65 -30.18
N GLU A 16 -22.29 -7.85 -29.80
CA GLU A 16 -21.82 -8.86 -30.75
C GLU A 16 -22.92 -9.28 -31.74
N ASP A 17 -24.17 -9.35 -31.28
CA ASP A 17 -25.33 -9.74 -32.11
C ASP A 17 -25.89 -8.58 -32.94
N VAL A 18 -25.69 -7.33 -32.50
CA VAL A 18 -26.28 -6.14 -33.12
C VAL A 18 -25.39 -5.56 -34.22
N ASP A 19 -24.07 -5.59 -34.04
CA ASP A 19 -23.13 -4.97 -34.97
C ASP A 19 -22.11 -5.99 -35.51
N LEU A 20 -22.32 -6.41 -36.76
CA LEU A 20 -21.44 -7.35 -37.48
C LEU A 20 -19.99 -6.84 -37.61
N THR A 21 -19.76 -5.52 -37.52
CA THR A 21 -18.42 -4.93 -37.59
C THR A 21 -17.70 -4.97 -36.24
N TYR A 22 -18.42 -5.06 -35.12
CA TYR A 22 -17.87 -5.10 -33.76
C TYR A 22 -16.79 -6.16 -33.58
N LYS A 23 -17.10 -7.40 -33.99
CA LYS A 23 -16.14 -8.53 -33.93
C LYS A 23 -14.94 -8.31 -34.84
N THR A 24 -15.19 -7.77 -36.03
CA THR A 24 -14.14 -7.54 -37.03
C THR A 24 -13.16 -6.47 -36.56
N ASP A 25 -13.66 -5.41 -35.93
CA ASP A 25 -12.85 -4.31 -35.41
C ASP A 25 -12.05 -4.72 -34.16
N LEU A 26 -12.65 -5.49 -33.26
CA LEU A 26 -11.96 -6.01 -32.07
C LEU A 26 -10.98 -7.15 -32.37
N SER A 27 -11.05 -7.76 -33.55
CA SER A 27 -10.08 -8.74 -34.01
C SER A 27 -8.88 -8.11 -34.75
N ARG A 28 -8.90 -6.79 -34.97
CA ARG A 28 -7.78 -6.06 -35.57
C ARG A 28 -6.77 -5.68 -34.48
N GLN A 29 -5.48 -5.76 -34.81
CA GLN A 29 -4.41 -5.25 -33.98
C GLN A 29 -4.67 -3.78 -33.58
N PRO A 30 -4.44 -3.39 -32.32
CA PRO A 30 -3.71 -4.11 -31.27
C PRO A 30 -4.59 -4.97 -30.33
N PHE A 31 -5.84 -5.25 -30.69
CA PHE A 31 -6.78 -5.97 -29.84
C PHE A 31 -6.69 -7.49 -30.05
N ASP A 32 -6.95 -8.25 -28.98
CA ASP A 32 -6.87 -9.71 -28.95
C ASP A 32 -8.23 -10.41 -29.23
N GLY A 33 -9.23 -9.65 -29.68
CA GLY A 33 -10.58 -10.15 -29.92
C GLY A 33 -11.61 -9.68 -28.88
N ILE A 34 -12.78 -10.33 -28.92
CA ILE A 34 -13.88 -10.07 -27.99
C ILE A 34 -13.53 -10.65 -26.61
N SER A 35 -13.83 -9.90 -25.55
CA SER A 35 -13.64 -10.36 -24.17
C SER A 35 -14.50 -11.58 -23.88
N ILE A 36 -13.87 -12.67 -23.47
CA ILE A 36 -14.56 -13.89 -23.05
C ILE A 36 -14.89 -13.85 -21.56
N ASP A 37 -15.74 -14.78 -21.09
CA ASP A 37 -16.11 -14.89 -19.68
C ASP A 37 -14.92 -14.88 -18.72
N TYR A 38 -13.83 -15.54 -19.12
CA TYR A 38 -12.58 -15.56 -18.36
C TYR A 38 -11.97 -14.17 -18.16
N ASP A 39 -11.99 -13.30 -19.18
CA ASP A 39 -11.46 -11.93 -19.07
C ASP A 39 -12.28 -11.09 -18.10
N TRP A 40 -13.60 -11.27 -18.09
CA TRP A 40 -14.50 -10.59 -17.15
C TRP A 40 -14.26 -11.02 -15.71
N GLU A 41 -14.01 -12.31 -15.45
CA GLU A 41 -13.65 -12.78 -14.12
C GLU A 41 -12.29 -12.22 -13.66
N ARG A 42 -11.29 -12.15 -14.56
CA ARG A 42 -10.01 -11.48 -14.25
C ARG A 42 -10.19 -9.99 -13.97
N ALA A 43 -11.04 -9.30 -14.75
CA ALA A 43 -11.34 -7.89 -14.54
C ALA A 43 -11.98 -7.66 -13.16
N LYS A 44 -12.86 -8.55 -12.69
CA LYS A 44 -13.44 -8.48 -11.34
C LYS A 44 -12.38 -8.63 -10.25
N VAL A 45 -11.45 -9.58 -10.40
CA VAL A 45 -10.31 -9.76 -9.48
C VAL A 45 -9.44 -8.51 -9.48
N LEU A 46 -9.13 -7.96 -10.65
CA LEU A 46 -8.35 -6.73 -10.80
C LEU A 46 -9.04 -5.52 -10.16
N VAL A 47 -10.36 -5.37 -10.27
CA VAL A 47 -11.10 -4.29 -9.60
C VAL A 47 -10.99 -4.40 -8.08
N LYS A 48 -11.14 -5.60 -7.51
CA LYS A 48 -10.96 -5.82 -6.06
C LYS A 48 -9.53 -5.44 -5.62
N PHE A 49 -8.55 -5.82 -6.43
CA PHE A 49 -7.15 -5.47 -6.21
C PHE A 49 -6.94 -3.95 -6.22
N LEU A 50 -7.32 -3.27 -7.30
CA LEU A 50 -7.11 -1.84 -7.50
C LEU A 50 -7.90 -0.98 -6.51
N ARG A 51 -9.05 -1.46 -6.02
CA ARG A 51 -9.86 -0.72 -5.04
C ARG A 51 -9.10 -0.43 -3.76
N HIS A 52 -8.28 -1.36 -3.28
CA HIS A 52 -7.47 -1.13 -2.08
C HIS A 52 -6.48 0.02 -2.32
N PHE A 53 -5.72 -0.03 -3.42
CA PHE A 53 -4.79 1.05 -3.79
C PHE A 53 -5.47 2.40 -4.00
N TYR A 54 -6.67 2.39 -4.59
CA TYR A 54 -7.46 3.60 -4.74
C TYR A 54 -7.82 4.22 -3.39
N ASN A 55 -8.31 3.41 -2.45
CA ASN A 55 -8.65 3.88 -1.10
C ASN A 55 -7.43 4.39 -0.34
N LEU A 56 -6.31 3.67 -0.39
CA LEU A 56 -5.03 4.10 0.20
C LEU A 56 -4.59 5.45 -0.41
N THR A 57 -4.61 5.56 -1.74
CA THR A 57 -4.24 6.78 -2.46
C THR A 57 -5.13 7.96 -2.06
N LEU A 58 -6.43 7.74 -1.91
CA LEU A 58 -7.37 8.77 -1.50
C LEU A 58 -7.04 9.29 -0.10
N ARG A 59 -6.65 8.41 0.84
CA ARG A 59 -6.25 8.78 2.20
C ARG A 59 -4.95 9.58 2.26
N ILE A 60 -3.96 9.27 1.42
CA ILE A 60 -2.71 10.04 1.36
C ILE A 60 -2.81 11.33 0.53
N SER A 61 -3.77 11.41 -0.38
CA SER A 61 -3.96 12.58 -1.26
C SER A 61 -4.75 13.72 -0.61
N GLY A 62 -5.11 13.57 0.67
CA GLY A 62 -5.78 14.63 1.42
C GLY A 62 -4.89 15.86 1.58
N ALA A 63 -5.41 17.04 1.22
CA ALA A 63 -4.70 18.31 1.37
C ALA A 63 -5.11 19.10 2.63
N LEU A 64 -6.15 18.64 3.35
CA LEU A 64 -6.75 19.36 4.47
C LEU A 64 -6.32 18.84 5.85
N TYR A 65 -5.44 17.85 5.90
CA TYR A 65 -4.89 17.29 7.12
C TYR A 65 -3.43 16.88 6.91
N VAL A 66 -2.69 16.75 8.01
CA VAL A 66 -1.34 16.21 7.98
C VAL A 66 -1.43 14.75 7.52
N THR A 67 -0.79 14.43 6.40
CA THR A 67 -0.76 13.07 5.84
C THR A 67 0.52 12.33 6.22
N SER A 68 1.54 13.05 6.69
CA SER A 68 2.87 12.49 6.93
C SER A 68 2.90 11.43 8.04
N ASN A 69 2.04 11.57 9.06
CA ASN A 69 1.80 10.57 10.10
C ASN A 69 1.03 9.33 9.60
N LEU A 70 0.33 9.43 8.47
CA LEU A 70 -0.42 8.32 7.87
C LEU A 70 0.41 7.54 6.84
N VAL A 71 1.38 8.17 6.18
CA VAL A 71 2.17 7.55 5.10
C VAL A 71 2.77 6.21 5.52
N PHE A 72 3.32 6.12 6.75
CA PHE A 72 3.85 4.87 7.27
C PHE A 72 2.78 3.76 7.35
N TYR A 73 1.60 4.09 7.90
CA TYR A 73 0.50 3.14 8.02
C TYR A 73 0.05 2.62 6.66
N GLU A 74 -0.11 3.51 5.69
CA GLU A 74 -0.59 3.16 4.34
C GLU A 74 0.43 2.27 3.62
N ILE A 75 1.72 2.54 3.79
CA ILE A 75 2.80 1.69 3.26
C ILE A 75 2.74 0.28 3.89
N CYS A 76 2.60 0.19 5.22
CA CYS A 76 2.49 -1.10 5.91
C CYS A 76 1.21 -1.86 5.54
N GLU A 77 0.09 -1.17 5.33
CA GLU A 77 -1.17 -1.78 4.88
C GLU A 77 -1.03 -2.39 3.48
N VAL A 78 -0.31 -1.72 2.56
CA VAL A 78 0.03 -2.27 1.25
C VAL A 78 0.87 -3.54 1.37
N ASP A 79 1.91 -3.54 2.20
CA ASP A 79 2.78 -4.71 2.41
C ASP A 79 1.99 -5.90 2.96
N LEU A 80 1.16 -5.69 3.98
CA LEU A 80 0.29 -6.74 4.54
C LEU A 80 -0.69 -7.30 3.51
N LEU A 81 -1.32 -6.42 2.73
CA LEU A 81 -2.27 -6.81 1.69
C LEU A 81 -1.60 -7.64 0.59
N LEU A 82 -0.43 -7.22 0.12
CA LEU A 82 0.34 -7.95 -0.88
C LEU A 82 0.79 -9.31 -0.35
N ARG A 83 1.26 -9.40 0.91
CA ARG A 83 1.62 -10.69 1.54
C ARG A 83 0.42 -11.63 1.67
N HIS A 84 -0.74 -11.08 2.03
CA HIS A 84 -1.98 -11.85 2.09
C HIS A 84 -2.34 -12.42 0.71
N TRP A 85 -2.27 -11.61 -0.33
CA TRP A 85 -2.56 -12.03 -1.69
C TRP A 85 -1.53 -13.00 -2.27
N LEU A 86 -0.25 -12.85 -1.93
CA LEU A 86 0.82 -13.81 -2.23
C LEU A 86 0.60 -15.17 -1.57
N SER A 87 -0.21 -15.24 -0.52
CA SER A 87 -0.58 -16.47 0.18
C SER A 87 -1.97 -16.99 -0.22
N SER A 88 -2.65 -16.31 -1.16
CA SER A 88 -3.98 -16.70 -1.62
C SER A 88 -3.94 -17.95 -2.51
N ASN A 89 -4.97 -18.77 -2.41
CA ASN A 89 -5.22 -19.90 -3.32
C ASN A 89 -5.76 -19.46 -4.69
N ASP A 90 -6.17 -18.20 -4.83
CA ASP A 90 -6.56 -17.61 -6.10
C ASP A 90 -5.29 -17.35 -6.94
N VAL A 91 -5.08 -18.15 -7.98
CA VAL A 91 -3.87 -18.13 -8.83
C VAL A 91 -3.68 -16.77 -9.49
N GLU A 92 -4.76 -16.12 -9.93
CA GLU A 92 -4.69 -14.83 -10.63
C GLU A 92 -4.28 -13.70 -9.68
N LEU A 93 -4.89 -13.68 -8.50
CA LEU A 93 -4.60 -12.71 -7.45
C LEU A 93 -3.18 -12.91 -6.89
N ASN A 94 -2.75 -14.17 -6.76
CA ASN A 94 -1.39 -14.53 -6.37
C ASN A 94 -0.35 -14.05 -7.40
N GLU A 95 -0.59 -14.31 -8.69
CA GLU A 95 0.31 -13.88 -9.77
C GLU A 95 0.40 -12.35 -9.87
N MET A 96 -0.72 -11.65 -9.70
CA MET A 96 -0.76 -10.20 -9.67
C MET A 96 0.02 -9.63 -8.49
N ALA A 97 -0.15 -10.21 -7.29
CA ALA A 97 0.59 -9.80 -6.11
C ALA A 97 2.10 -10.00 -6.30
N ARG A 98 2.54 -11.08 -6.96
CA ARG A 98 3.97 -11.32 -7.28
C ARG A 98 4.56 -10.23 -8.18
N LYS A 99 3.83 -9.77 -9.18
CA LYS A 99 4.30 -8.69 -10.08
C LYS A 99 4.37 -7.33 -9.38
N ILE A 100 3.50 -7.09 -8.39
CA ILE A 100 3.40 -5.80 -7.70
C ILE A 100 4.33 -5.73 -6.49
N ILE A 101 4.55 -6.83 -5.76
CA ILE A 101 5.48 -6.85 -4.63
C ILE A 101 6.90 -6.52 -5.09
N GLU A 102 7.33 -6.99 -6.28
CA GLU A 102 8.64 -6.63 -6.84
C GLU A 102 8.79 -5.11 -7.07
N LYS A 103 7.72 -4.45 -7.55
CA LYS A 103 7.71 -2.99 -7.72
C LYS A 103 7.63 -2.27 -6.37
N TYR A 104 6.88 -2.80 -5.42
CA TYR A 104 6.77 -2.27 -4.08
C TYR A 104 8.13 -2.31 -3.38
N ASP A 105 8.78 -3.47 -3.33
CA ASP A 105 10.10 -3.69 -2.72
C ASP A 105 11.18 -2.84 -3.41
N LYS A 106 11.08 -2.62 -4.72
CA LYS A 106 12.01 -1.73 -5.44
C LYS A 106 11.89 -0.27 -5.02
N ASN A 107 10.68 0.22 -4.76
CA ASN A 107 10.45 1.64 -4.46
C ASN A 107 10.60 1.95 -2.96
N TRP A 108 10.08 1.07 -2.10
CA TRP A 108 10.01 1.32 -0.66
C TRP A 108 11.00 0.47 0.15
N GLY A 109 11.56 -0.58 -0.45
CA GLY A 109 12.33 -1.60 0.27
C GLY A 109 11.42 -2.46 1.15
N SER A 110 12.02 -3.42 1.85
CA SER A 110 11.34 -4.01 3.00
C SER A 110 11.17 -2.95 4.08
N VAL A 111 10.21 -3.11 4.98
CA VAL A 111 10.01 -2.20 6.11
C VAL A 111 11.32 -1.99 6.90
N GLU A 112 12.21 -2.98 6.97
CA GLU A 112 13.56 -2.82 7.59
C GLU A 112 14.46 -1.77 6.93
N LYS A 113 14.29 -1.53 5.63
CA LYS A 113 15.13 -0.63 4.84
C LYS A 113 14.50 0.75 4.65
N MET A 114 13.31 0.97 5.19
CA MET A 114 12.65 2.26 5.13
C MET A 114 13.43 3.32 5.91
N ASN A 115 13.33 4.56 5.45
CA ASN A 115 13.96 5.68 6.13
C ASN A 115 13.35 5.86 7.53
N MET A 116 14.20 5.89 8.57
CA MET A 116 13.78 5.99 9.96
C MET A 116 12.92 7.23 10.27
N ILE A 117 13.06 8.30 9.48
CA ILE A 117 12.23 9.51 9.58
C ILE A 117 10.73 9.16 9.50
N LEU A 118 10.35 8.16 8.69
CA LEU A 118 8.97 7.73 8.57
C LEU A 118 8.39 7.24 9.91
N TYR A 119 9.19 6.58 10.75
CA TYR A 119 8.77 6.16 12.08
C TYR A 119 8.68 7.35 13.04
N TYR A 120 9.69 8.22 13.02
CA TYR A 120 9.75 9.37 13.93
C TYR A 120 8.64 10.38 13.68
N VAL A 121 8.25 10.60 12.43
CA VAL A 121 7.12 11.47 12.09
C VAL A 121 5.82 10.96 12.74
N VAL A 122 5.62 9.65 12.81
CA VAL A 122 4.47 9.05 13.50
C VAL A 122 4.63 9.19 15.01
N ILE A 123 5.81 8.91 15.58
CA ILE A 123 6.04 8.97 17.03
C ILE A 123 5.92 10.40 17.59
N LEU A 124 6.31 11.39 16.79
CA LEU A 124 6.24 12.81 17.16
C LEU A 124 4.84 13.40 16.96
N ASP A 125 3.93 12.68 16.31
CA ASP A 125 2.52 13.06 16.28
C ASP A 125 1.92 12.84 17.68
N PRO A 126 1.32 13.87 18.32
CA PRO A 126 0.73 13.75 19.66
C PRO A 126 -0.34 12.65 19.80
N CYS A 127 -0.95 12.21 18.69
CA CYS A 127 -1.99 11.19 18.67
C CYS A 127 -1.44 9.77 18.75
N TYR A 128 -0.16 9.59 18.44
CA TYR A 128 0.50 8.30 18.41
C TYR A 128 1.67 8.27 19.40
N LYS A 129 2.13 7.06 19.73
CA LYS A 129 3.24 6.86 20.65
C LYS A 129 4.19 5.81 20.09
N LEU A 130 5.37 5.68 20.70
CA LEU A 130 6.35 4.66 20.32
C LEU A 130 5.73 3.25 20.31
N GLU A 131 4.88 2.95 21.29
CA GLU A 131 4.19 1.66 21.42
C GLU A 131 3.31 1.34 20.20
N PHE A 132 2.83 2.35 19.47
CA PHE A 132 2.06 2.14 18.24
C PHE A 132 2.95 1.62 17.10
N ILE A 133 4.18 2.14 16.97
CA ILE A 133 5.15 1.64 16.00
C ILE A 133 5.59 0.23 16.37
N GLU A 134 5.84 -0.02 17.67
CA GLU A 134 6.21 -1.35 18.16
C GLU A 134 5.11 -2.38 17.87
N PHE A 135 3.84 -2.04 18.12
CA PHE A 135 2.69 -2.87 17.76
C PHE A 135 2.61 -3.14 16.25
N THR A 136 2.95 -2.16 15.42
CA THR A 136 2.93 -2.33 13.96
C THR A 136 3.98 -3.34 13.50
N PHE A 137 5.17 -3.35 14.12
CA PHE A 137 6.18 -4.37 13.84
C PHE A 137 5.74 -5.77 14.26
N ASP A 138 5.04 -5.91 15.39
CA ASP A 138 4.46 -7.20 15.81
C ASP A 138 3.39 -7.68 14.84
N LYS A 139 2.58 -6.77 14.31
CA LYS A 139 1.60 -7.09 13.26
C LYS A 139 2.25 -7.57 11.97
N LEU A 140 3.36 -6.96 11.56
CA LEU A 140 4.05 -7.27 10.31
C LEU A 140 4.89 -8.55 10.39
N TYR A 141 5.53 -8.78 11.53
CA TYR A 141 6.53 -9.83 11.68
C TYR A 141 6.13 -10.92 12.68
N GLY A 142 5.05 -10.77 13.43
CA GLY A 142 4.69 -11.63 14.55
C GLY A 142 5.71 -11.54 15.68
N ASP A 143 5.62 -12.48 16.63
CA ASP A 143 6.58 -12.66 17.73
C ASP A 143 7.89 -13.28 17.24
N THR A 144 8.58 -12.56 16.35
CA THR A 144 9.86 -12.98 15.77
C THR A 144 10.96 -12.05 16.24
N LYS A 145 12.20 -12.57 16.28
CA LYS A 145 13.42 -11.79 16.54
C LYS A 145 13.52 -10.53 15.67
N LYS A 146 12.90 -10.57 14.50
CA LYS A 146 12.87 -9.46 13.56
C LYS A 146 12.03 -8.29 14.08
N SER A 147 10.89 -8.55 14.71
CA SER A 147 10.10 -7.52 15.38
C SER A 147 10.93 -6.84 16.46
N ASP A 148 11.57 -7.63 17.32
CA ASP A 148 12.38 -7.12 18.43
C ASP A 148 13.53 -6.21 17.96
N VAL A 149 14.27 -6.64 16.92
CA VAL A 149 15.36 -5.85 16.33
C VAL A 149 14.86 -4.52 15.78
N MET A 150 13.70 -4.51 15.10
CA MET A 150 13.14 -3.27 14.55
C MET A 150 12.69 -2.31 15.65
N LYS A 151 12.09 -2.82 16.72
CA LYS A 151 11.70 -2.01 17.90
C LYS A 151 12.92 -1.37 18.55
N GLU A 152 13.98 -2.15 18.78
CA GLU A 152 15.23 -1.67 19.37
C GLU A 152 15.87 -0.59 18.50
N GLN A 153 16.01 -0.83 17.19
CA GLN A 153 16.57 0.15 16.25
C GLN A 153 15.82 1.49 16.24
N VAL A 154 14.48 1.46 16.21
CA VAL A 154 13.68 2.69 16.23
C VAL A 154 13.82 3.40 17.57
N ARG A 155 13.79 2.66 18.68
CA ARG A 155 13.94 3.22 20.03
C ARG A 155 15.31 3.89 20.20
N ASP A 156 16.38 3.21 19.84
CA ASP A 156 17.74 3.71 20.01
C ASP A 156 17.97 4.98 19.20
N GLY A 157 17.59 4.98 17.91
CA GLY A 157 17.72 6.17 17.08
C GLY A 157 16.85 7.34 17.55
N LEU A 158 15.67 7.08 18.12
CA LEU A 158 14.85 8.13 18.74
C LEU A 158 15.53 8.74 19.97
N TYR A 159 16.14 7.91 20.82
CA TYR A 159 16.88 8.40 21.98
C TYR A 159 18.14 9.15 21.60
N GLU A 160 18.86 8.71 20.57
CA GLU A 160 19.99 9.46 20.01
C GLU A 160 19.56 10.84 19.52
N LEU A 161 18.47 10.92 18.76
CA LEU A 161 17.91 12.19 18.29
C LEU A 161 17.50 13.10 19.46
N PHE A 162 16.84 12.54 20.47
CA PHE A 162 16.45 13.28 21.67
C PHE A 162 17.68 13.80 22.43
N ASN A 163 18.73 12.98 22.58
CA ASN A 163 19.95 13.36 23.28
C ASN A 163 20.73 14.44 22.52
N ASP A 164 20.81 14.36 21.20
CA ASP A 164 21.41 15.42 20.37
C ASP A 164 20.62 16.73 20.47
N TYR A 165 19.29 16.68 20.41
CA TYR A 165 18.43 17.84 20.62
C TYR A 165 18.66 18.46 22.02
N LYS A 166 18.66 17.62 23.07
CA LYS A 166 18.90 18.06 24.45
C LYS A 166 20.29 18.68 24.63
N LEU A 167 21.32 18.13 23.97
CA LEU A 167 22.67 18.69 24.03
C LEU A 167 22.72 20.09 23.38
N ARG A 168 22.04 20.26 22.25
CA ARG A 168 22.04 21.53 21.49
C ARG A 168 21.17 22.61 22.12
N TYR A 169 20.03 22.25 22.70
CA TYR A 169 18.98 23.19 23.12
C TYR A 169 18.57 23.08 24.58
N GLY A 170 19.05 22.08 25.32
CA GLY A 170 18.68 21.84 26.72
C GLY A 170 19.12 22.94 27.68
N HIS A 171 20.19 23.67 27.35
CA HIS A 171 20.63 24.83 28.12
C HIS A 171 19.74 26.07 27.92
N THR A 172 19.03 26.17 26.79
CA THR A 172 18.16 27.31 26.46
C THR A 172 16.80 27.23 27.18
N LEU A 173 16.38 26.02 27.58
CA LEU A 173 15.11 25.76 28.27
C LEU A 173 15.19 25.91 29.80
N GLN A 174 16.40 26.02 30.37
CA GLN A 174 16.61 26.27 31.81
C GLN A 174 16.68 27.78 32.15
N GLY A 175 16.53 28.66 31.16
CA GLY A 175 16.80 30.10 31.27
C GLY A 175 15.61 31.04 31.12
N THR A 176 14.38 30.62 31.39
CA THR A 176 13.23 31.54 31.51
C THR A 176 12.67 31.51 32.93
N PRO A 177 12.80 32.61 33.71
CA PRO A 177 12.05 32.84 34.93
C PRO A 177 10.54 32.84 34.71
#